data_AF-A0A2G2YUT7-F1
#
_entry.id   AF-A0A2G2YUT7-F1
#
_cell.length_a   1.000
_cell.length_b   1.000
_cell.length_c   1.000
_cell.angle_alpha   90.00
_cell.angle_beta   90.00
_cell.angle_gamma   90.00
#
_symmetry.space_group_name_H-M   'P 1'
#
loop_
_entity.id
_entity.type
_entity.pdbx_description
1 polymer ?
#
loop_
_entity_poly.entity_id
_entity_poly.type
_entity_poly.pdbx_seq_one_letter_code
_entity_poly.pdbx_strand_id
1 'polypeptide(L)'
;MSRHLMSLGFKDLVLEHVEEIAALDAMDAGKLFSDVKTSEVPSVAEVLCYYAGAADKIHGTTLKMSSEIQGYTLLEPIGVVGHIIPWNFPSQVFACKVAPALAAGCTMVVKPAEQTPLSALYYAYLAKQAGIPDGVINVVTGFGHTAGAVLSSHMDVDKVSPNP
;
A
#
# COMPACT_ATOMS: atom_id res chain seq x y z
N MET A 1 10.02 -15.73 1.69
CA MET A 1 9.98 -15.18 0.32
C MET A 1 10.49 -13.74 0.37
N SER A 2 11.21 -13.23 -0.64
CA SER A 2 11.71 -11.85 -0.61
C SER A 2 10.57 -10.83 -0.84
N ARG A 3 10.74 -9.58 -0.38
CA ARG A 3 9.74 -8.51 -0.56
C ARG A 3 9.34 -8.33 -2.03
N HIS A 4 10.34 -8.35 -2.92
CA HIS A 4 10.15 -8.28 -4.36
C HIS A 4 9.18 -9.36 -4.88
N LEU A 5 9.43 -10.63 -4.54
CA LEU A 5 8.62 -11.75 -5.01
C LEU A 5 7.20 -11.73 -4.44
N MET A 6 7.03 -11.33 -3.16
CA MET A 6 5.69 -11.18 -2.56
C MET A 6 4.88 -10.10 -3.26
N SER A 7 5.49 -8.96 -3.57
CA SER A 7 4.81 -7.88 -4.30
C SER A 7 4.44 -8.27 -5.73
N LEU A 8 5.26 -9.08 -6.41
CA LEU A 8 4.92 -9.62 -7.74
C LEU A 8 3.78 -10.63 -7.67
N GLY A 9 3.79 -11.55 -6.69
CA GLY A 9 2.69 -12.47 -6.48
C GLY A 9 1.38 -11.75 -6.13
N PHE A 10 1.46 -10.67 -5.33
CA PHE A 10 0.30 -9.83 -5.04
C PHE A 10 -0.24 -9.15 -6.30
N LYS A 11 0.64 -8.62 -7.15
CA LYS A 11 0.28 -8.08 -8.47
C LYS A 11 -0.42 -9.11 -9.35
N ASP A 12 0.08 -10.34 -9.41
CA ASP A 12 -0.52 -11.40 -10.21
C ASP A 12 -1.93 -11.75 -9.72
N LEU A 13 -2.12 -11.89 -8.40
CA LEU A 13 -3.45 -12.12 -7.81
C LEU A 13 -4.43 -10.98 -8.08
N VAL A 14 -3.96 -9.73 -8.08
CA VAL A 14 -4.80 -8.59 -8.45
C VAL A 14 -5.28 -8.70 -9.89
N LEU A 15 -4.43 -9.14 -10.82
CA LEU A 15 -4.80 -9.35 -12.22
C LEU A 15 -5.75 -10.53 -12.40
N GLU A 16 -5.58 -11.59 -11.63
CA GLU A 16 -6.47 -12.76 -11.63
C GLU A 16 -7.88 -12.42 -11.15
N HIS A 17 -8.01 -11.47 -10.20
CA HIS A 17 -9.28 -11.06 -9.59
C HIS A 17 -9.78 -9.69 -10.07
N VAL A 18 -9.45 -9.30 -11.30
CA VAL A 18 -9.84 -8.02 -11.90
C VAL A 18 -11.36 -7.82 -11.91
N GLU A 19 -12.13 -8.87 -12.14
CA GLU A 19 -13.59 -8.81 -12.21
C GLU A 19 -14.23 -8.53 -10.85
N GLU A 20 -13.78 -9.22 -9.81
CA GLU A 20 -14.24 -9.03 -8.44
C GLU A 20 -13.88 -7.63 -7.93
N ILE A 21 -12.64 -7.19 -8.13
CA ILE A 21 -12.20 -5.85 -7.72
C ILE A 21 -13.03 -4.78 -8.45
N ALA A 22 -13.22 -4.91 -9.76
CA ALA A 22 -14.02 -3.96 -10.52
C ALA A 22 -15.49 -3.93 -10.08
N ALA A 23 -16.05 -5.09 -9.71
CA ALA A 23 -17.41 -5.18 -9.18
C ALA A 23 -17.54 -4.46 -7.83
N LEU A 24 -16.55 -4.64 -6.93
CA LEU A 24 -16.55 -3.98 -5.62
C LEU A 24 -16.49 -2.45 -5.75
N ASP A 25 -15.54 -1.93 -6.53
CA ASP A 25 -15.41 -0.48 -6.80
C ASP A 25 -16.64 0.09 -7.52
N ALA A 26 -17.26 -0.67 -8.43
CA ALA A 26 -18.48 -0.24 -9.08
C ALA A 26 -19.66 -0.16 -8.09
N MET A 27 -19.74 -1.12 -7.15
CA MET A 27 -20.82 -1.18 -6.16
C MET A 27 -20.68 -0.13 -5.05
N ASP A 28 -19.48 0.09 -4.50
CA ASP A 28 -19.30 0.99 -3.37
C ASP A 28 -19.04 2.45 -3.78
N ALA A 29 -18.24 2.67 -4.83
CA ALA A 29 -17.85 4.00 -5.29
C ALA A 29 -18.71 4.49 -6.47
N GLY A 30 -19.60 3.65 -7.01
CA GLY A 30 -20.49 4.01 -8.13
C GLY A 30 -19.75 4.19 -9.46
N LYS A 31 -18.56 3.59 -9.59
CA LYS A 31 -17.70 3.74 -10.77
C LYS A 31 -18.20 2.89 -11.93
N LEU A 32 -17.87 3.30 -13.15
CA LEU A 32 -18.22 2.51 -14.33
C LEU A 32 -17.40 1.22 -14.33
N PHE A 33 -18.09 0.07 -14.18
CA PHE A 33 -17.45 -1.25 -14.09
C PHE A 33 -16.46 -1.52 -15.22
N SER A 34 -16.79 -1.14 -16.47
CA SER A 34 -15.89 -1.33 -17.60
C SER A 34 -14.58 -0.57 -17.42
N ASP A 35 -14.64 0.68 -16.99
CA ASP A 35 -13.45 1.53 -16.84
C ASP A 35 -12.56 1.03 -15.71
N VAL A 36 -13.17 0.62 -14.59
CA VAL A 36 -12.42 0.03 -13.48
C VAL A 36 -11.74 -1.27 -13.94
N LYS A 37 -12.48 -2.15 -14.62
CA LYS A 37 -11.99 -3.44 -15.13
C LYS A 37 -10.86 -3.29 -16.14
N THR A 38 -10.99 -2.38 -17.11
CA THR A 38 -10.06 -2.28 -18.24
C THR A 38 -8.94 -1.27 -18.05
N SER A 39 -9.04 -0.40 -17.05
CA SER A 39 -8.06 0.68 -16.88
C SER A 39 -7.56 0.81 -15.44
N GLU A 40 -8.44 0.92 -14.44
CA GLU A 40 -7.98 1.19 -13.07
C GLU A 40 -7.27 -0.02 -12.42
N VAL A 41 -7.86 -1.22 -12.47
CA VAL A 41 -7.21 -2.40 -11.87
C VAL A 41 -5.89 -2.77 -12.56
N PRO A 42 -5.78 -2.71 -13.90
CA PRO A 42 -4.49 -2.82 -14.57
C PRO A 42 -3.48 -1.78 -14.10
N SER A 43 -3.88 -0.52 -13.91
CA SER A 43 -2.99 0.52 -13.37
C SER A 43 -2.52 0.23 -11.95
N VAL A 44 -3.39 -0.31 -11.09
CA VAL A 44 -3.00 -0.80 -9.75
C VAL A 44 -1.91 -1.86 -9.84
N ALA A 45 -2.07 -2.83 -10.74
CA ALA A 45 -1.07 -3.86 -10.97
C ALA A 45 0.26 -3.26 -11.46
N GLU A 46 0.23 -2.27 -12.35
CA GLU A 46 1.45 -1.56 -12.79
C GLU A 46 2.16 -0.87 -11.63
N VAL A 47 1.43 -0.20 -10.74
CA VAL A 47 2.00 0.44 -9.54
C VAL A 47 2.66 -0.59 -8.63
N LEU A 48 1.99 -1.71 -8.36
CA LEU A 48 2.56 -2.81 -7.56
C LEU A 48 3.84 -3.37 -8.20
N CYS A 49 3.82 -3.59 -9.52
CA CYS A 49 4.96 -4.09 -10.28
C CYS A 49 6.15 -3.13 -10.22
N TYR A 50 5.89 -1.84 -10.43
CA TYR A 50 6.91 -0.80 -10.38
C TYR A 50 7.64 -0.78 -9.03
N TYR A 51 6.88 -0.72 -7.93
CA TYR A 51 7.46 -0.69 -6.59
C TYR A 51 8.04 -2.04 -6.15
N ALA A 52 7.54 -3.16 -6.64
CA ALA A 52 8.21 -4.46 -6.49
C ALA A 52 9.62 -4.39 -7.08
N GLY A 53 9.77 -3.82 -8.28
CA GLY A 53 11.06 -3.59 -8.93
C GLY A 53 11.95 -2.58 -8.22
N ALA A 54 11.40 -1.68 -7.40
CA ALA A 54 12.16 -0.70 -6.63
C ALA A 54 12.65 -1.24 -5.26
N ALA A 55 12.06 -2.32 -4.74
CA ALA A 55 12.26 -2.79 -3.36
C ALA A 55 13.69 -3.21 -3.02
N ASP A 56 14.50 -3.59 -4.01
CA ASP A 56 15.92 -3.94 -3.88
C ASP A 56 16.87 -2.81 -4.33
N LYS A 57 16.32 -1.66 -4.73
CA LYS A 57 17.07 -0.51 -5.28
C LYS A 57 17.10 0.70 -4.35
N ILE A 58 16.73 0.51 -3.09
CA ILE A 58 16.78 1.54 -2.05
C ILE A 58 18.18 1.53 -1.45
N HIS A 59 19.05 2.38 -1.99
CA HIS A 59 20.46 2.43 -1.63
C HIS A 59 20.79 3.69 -0.83
N GLY A 60 21.63 3.54 0.18
CA GLY A 60 22.32 4.66 0.81
C GLY A 60 23.50 5.15 -0.02
N THR A 61 24.40 5.91 0.58
CA THR A 61 25.55 6.51 -0.10
C THR A 61 26.81 6.35 0.73
N THR A 62 27.91 5.94 0.08
CA THR A 62 29.24 5.96 0.70
C THR A 62 29.81 7.37 0.65
N LEU A 63 30.29 7.87 1.79
CA LEU A 63 30.76 9.24 1.95
C LEU A 63 32.29 9.31 1.89
N LYS A 64 32.80 10.32 1.19
CA LYS A 64 34.23 10.62 1.19
C LYS A 64 34.58 11.39 2.46
N MET A 65 35.14 10.69 3.44
CA MET A 65 35.53 11.26 4.73
C MET A 65 36.88 11.97 4.63
N SER A 66 37.08 13.01 5.45
CA SER A 66 38.33 13.76 5.53
C SER A 66 39.38 13.11 6.43
N SER A 67 38.99 12.13 7.24
CA SER A 67 39.84 11.34 8.14
C SER A 67 39.77 9.85 7.78
N GLU A 68 40.62 9.03 8.39
CA GLU A 68 40.66 7.57 8.18
C GLU A 68 39.50 6.83 8.87
N ILE A 69 38.27 7.20 8.49
CA ILE A 69 37.03 6.56 8.92
C ILE A 69 36.16 6.22 7.72
N GLN A 70 35.46 5.10 7.79
CA GLN A 70 34.49 4.72 6.78
C GLN A 70 33.14 5.36 7.11
N GLY A 71 32.63 6.20 6.21
CA GLY A 71 31.31 6.82 6.31
C GLY A 71 30.36 6.29 5.25
N TYR A 72 29.15 5.93 5.63
CA TYR A 72 28.07 5.58 4.72
C TYR A 72 26.70 5.92 5.35
N THR A 73 25.70 6.08 4.51
CA THR A 73 24.30 6.23 4.94
C THR A 73 23.53 4.94 4.68
N LEU A 74 22.48 4.71 5.48
CA LEU A 74 21.47 3.69 5.24
C LEU A 74 20.12 4.39 5.09
N LEU A 75 19.27 3.83 4.23
CA LEU A 75 17.87 4.23 4.10
C LEU A 75 17.04 3.12 4.73
N GLU A 76 16.68 3.32 5.99
CA GLU A 76 15.90 2.37 6.77
C GLU A 76 14.39 2.66 6.65
N PRO A 77 13.52 1.64 6.70
CA PRO A 77 12.08 1.87 6.78
C PRO A 77 11.74 2.71 8.00
N ILE A 78 10.79 3.63 7.85
CA ILE A 78 10.39 4.52 8.96
C ILE A 78 9.71 3.75 10.10
N GLY A 79 9.16 2.56 9.83
CA GLY A 79 8.43 1.74 10.80
C GLY A 79 6.98 1.53 10.37
N VAL A 80 6.04 1.80 11.29
CA VAL A 80 4.59 1.66 11.10
C VAL A 80 4.02 2.90 10.42
N VAL A 81 3.34 2.72 9.29
CA VAL A 81 2.72 3.81 8.52
C VAL A 81 1.20 3.75 8.63
N GLY A 82 0.59 4.85 9.06
CA GLY A 82 -0.85 5.06 9.04
C GLY A 82 -1.30 5.69 7.72
N HIS A 83 -2.04 4.94 6.91
CA HIS A 83 -2.63 5.41 5.66
C HIS A 83 -4.12 5.71 5.85
N ILE A 84 -4.57 6.92 5.51
CA ILE A 84 -5.99 7.27 5.45
C ILE A 84 -6.30 7.63 4.01
N ILE A 85 -7.15 6.83 3.34
CA ILE A 85 -7.39 6.94 1.89
C ILE A 85 -8.85 7.40 1.60
N PRO A 86 -9.07 8.17 0.52
CA PRO A 86 -10.38 8.73 0.16
C PRO A 86 -11.23 7.73 -0.64
N TRP A 87 -12.44 8.16 -1.01
CA TRP A 87 -13.47 7.32 -1.65
C TRP A 87 -13.51 7.37 -3.19
N ASN A 88 -12.81 8.32 -3.83
CA ASN A 88 -12.96 8.57 -5.27
C ASN A 88 -12.20 7.58 -6.16
N PHE A 89 -11.04 7.10 -5.71
CA PHE A 89 -10.25 6.06 -6.39
C PHE A 89 -9.71 5.06 -5.37
N PRO A 90 -10.58 4.28 -4.70
CA PRO A 90 -10.20 3.47 -3.56
C PRO A 90 -9.06 2.49 -3.90
N SER A 91 -9.18 1.76 -5.00
CA SER A 91 -8.17 0.83 -5.48
C SER A 91 -6.83 1.50 -5.85
N GLN A 92 -6.89 2.57 -6.63
CA GLN A 92 -5.68 3.27 -7.07
C GLN A 92 -4.94 3.91 -5.88
N VAL A 93 -5.66 4.58 -4.98
CA VAL A 93 -5.02 5.24 -3.84
C VAL A 93 -4.50 4.22 -2.84
N PHE A 94 -5.18 3.09 -2.65
CA PHE A 94 -4.64 1.97 -1.87
C PHE A 94 -3.27 1.54 -2.42
N ALA A 95 -3.19 1.23 -3.72
CA ALA A 95 -1.96 0.79 -4.36
C ALA A 95 -0.84 1.83 -4.27
N CYS A 96 -1.13 3.09 -4.57
CA CYS A 96 -0.16 4.20 -4.51
C CYS A 96 0.39 4.45 -3.10
N LYS A 97 -0.32 4.04 -2.04
CA LYS A 97 0.15 4.17 -0.65
C LYS A 97 0.89 2.90 -0.20
N VAL A 98 0.29 1.74 -0.41
CA VAL A 98 0.77 0.44 0.08
C VAL A 98 2.04 -0.01 -0.66
N ALA A 99 2.07 0.12 -1.99
CA ALA A 99 3.18 -0.36 -2.80
C ALA A 99 4.54 0.28 -2.43
N PRO A 100 4.68 1.62 -2.33
CA PRO A 100 5.94 2.23 -1.89
C PRO A 100 6.30 1.89 -0.44
N ALA A 101 5.32 1.85 0.47
CA ALA A 101 5.57 1.52 1.87
C ALA A 101 6.08 0.07 2.01
N LEU A 102 5.48 -0.87 1.29
CA LEU A 102 5.89 -2.26 1.26
C LEU A 102 7.29 -2.42 0.64
N ALA A 103 7.58 -1.70 -0.44
CA ALA A 103 8.89 -1.70 -1.08
C ALA A 103 10.00 -1.17 -0.14
N ALA A 104 9.70 -0.11 0.61
CA ALA A 104 10.59 0.44 1.64
C ALA A 104 10.81 -0.52 2.82
N GLY A 105 9.93 -1.50 3.01
CA GLY A 105 9.97 -2.44 4.14
C GLY A 105 9.23 -1.95 5.37
N CYS A 106 8.32 -0.98 5.21
CA CYS A 106 7.42 -0.55 6.28
C CYS A 106 6.29 -1.56 6.50
N THR A 107 5.71 -1.55 7.70
CA THR A 107 4.40 -2.12 7.97
C THR A 107 3.36 -1.00 7.97
N MET A 108 2.08 -1.34 7.80
CA MET A 108 1.05 -0.31 7.68
C MET A 108 -0.31 -0.69 8.25
N VAL A 109 -1.01 0.35 8.67
CA VAL A 109 -2.44 0.34 8.99
C VAL A 109 -3.14 1.24 7.98
N VAL A 110 -4.05 0.67 7.20
CA VAL A 110 -4.79 1.36 6.15
C VAL A 110 -6.24 1.53 6.59
N LYS A 111 -6.68 2.78 6.69
CA LYS A 111 -8.07 3.15 6.91
C LYS A 111 -8.68 3.64 5.60
N PRO A 112 -9.52 2.85 4.92
CA PRO A 112 -10.28 3.33 3.78
C PRO A 112 -11.37 4.31 4.18
N ALA A 113 -11.85 5.08 3.23
CA ALA A 113 -13.04 5.89 3.41
C ALA A 113 -14.24 4.99 3.76
N GLU A 114 -15.09 5.45 4.68
CA GLU A 114 -16.25 4.69 5.17
C GLU A 114 -17.26 4.35 4.06
N GLN A 115 -17.28 5.13 2.98
CA GLN A 115 -18.14 4.92 1.81
C GLN A 115 -17.68 3.74 0.95
N THR A 116 -16.36 3.54 0.85
CA THR A 116 -15.75 2.60 -0.11
C THR A 116 -14.71 1.66 0.54
N PRO A 117 -15.10 0.86 1.55
CA PRO A 117 -14.17 0.02 2.28
C PRO A 117 -13.88 -1.31 1.59
N LEU A 118 -14.70 -1.74 0.63
CA LEU A 118 -14.78 -3.13 0.21
C LEU A 118 -13.52 -3.59 -0.53
N SER A 119 -13.06 -2.79 -1.49
CA SER A 119 -11.88 -3.15 -2.29
C SER A 119 -10.60 -3.18 -1.44
N ALA A 120 -10.45 -2.27 -0.48
CA ALA A 120 -9.31 -2.30 0.45
C ALA A 120 -9.27 -3.58 1.29
N LEU A 121 -10.43 -4.04 1.79
CA LEU A 121 -10.54 -5.32 2.51
C LEU A 121 -10.20 -6.51 1.60
N TYR A 122 -10.64 -6.47 0.34
CA TYR A 122 -10.36 -7.52 -0.62
C TYR A 122 -8.88 -7.56 -1.01
N TYR A 123 -8.23 -6.40 -1.19
CA TYR A 123 -6.78 -6.33 -1.38
C TYR A 123 -6.00 -6.90 -0.19
N ALA A 124 -6.45 -6.68 1.05
CA ALA A 124 -5.83 -7.30 2.23
C ALA A 124 -5.95 -8.84 2.20
N TYR A 125 -7.08 -9.36 1.75
CA TYR A 125 -7.26 -10.80 1.53
C TYR A 125 -6.28 -11.33 0.46
N LEU A 126 -6.18 -10.66 -0.69
CA LEU A 126 -5.25 -11.05 -1.77
C LEU A 126 -3.78 -10.93 -1.33
N ALA A 127 -3.42 -9.90 -0.58
CA ALA A 127 -2.09 -9.74 0.00
C ALA A 127 -1.70 -10.94 0.87
N LYS A 128 -2.64 -11.44 1.69
CA LYS A 128 -2.44 -12.64 2.49
C LYS A 128 -2.21 -13.88 1.62
N GLN A 129 -3.00 -14.05 0.55
CA GLN A 129 -2.81 -15.15 -0.40
C GLN A 129 -1.46 -15.07 -1.13
N ALA A 130 -0.96 -13.86 -1.39
CA ALA A 130 0.38 -13.62 -1.97
C ALA A 130 1.54 -14.00 -1.04
N GLY A 131 1.26 -14.37 0.21
CA GLY A 131 2.26 -14.70 1.22
C GLY A 131 2.89 -13.49 1.90
N ILE A 132 2.26 -12.31 1.82
CA ILE A 132 2.68 -11.16 2.64
C ILE A 132 2.48 -11.53 4.12
N PRO A 133 3.49 -11.37 5.00
CA PRO A 133 3.40 -11.80 6.39
C PRO A 133 2.28 -11.11 7.17
N ASP A 134 1.75 -11.82 8.15
CA ASP A 134 0.75 -11.29 9.07
C ASP A 134 1.27 -10.01 9.76
N GLY A 135 0.41 -8.99 9.86
CA GLY A 135 0.74 -7.70 10.47
C GLY A 135 1.44 -6.70 9.55
N VAL A 136 1.86 -7.07 8.33
CA VAL A 136 2.49 -6.12 7.38
C VAL A 136 1.47 -5.16 6.78
N ILE A 137 0.31 -5.67 6.36
CA ILE A 137 -0.82 -4.87 5.84
C ILE A 137 -2.03 -5.14 6.72
N ASN A 138 -2.48 -4.13 7.46
CA ASN A 138 -3.67 -4.19 8.30
C ASN A 138 -4.69 -3.21 7.78
N VAL A 139 -5.91 -3.67 7.45
CA VAL A 139 -6.99 -2.79 6.99
C VAL A 139 -8.02 -2.63 8.11
N VAL A 140 -8.26 -1.39 8.53
CA VAL A 140 -9.18 -1.05 9.63
C VAL A 140 -10.22 -0.07 9.10
N THR A 141 -11.47 -0.52 9.02
CA THR A 141 -12.60 0.32 8.58
C THR A 141 -13.15 1.16 9.73
N GLY A 142 -13.85 2.24 9.38
CA GLY A 142 -14.49 3.12 10.37
C GLY A 142 -14.66 4.54 9.84
N PHE A 143 -15.17 5.43 10.66
CA PHE A 143 -15.36 6.84 10.28
C PHE A 143 -14.08 7.65 10.46
N GLY A 144 -13.98 8.77 9.74
CA GLY A 144 -12.85 9.70 9.87
C GLY A 144 -12.65 10.21 11.31
N HIS A 145 -13.72 10.65 11.98
CA HIS A 145 -13.66 11.21 13.33
C HIS A 145 -13.41 10.19 14.45
N THR A 146 -13.46 8.88 14.15
CA THR A 146 -13.14 7.79 15.09
C THR A 146 -11.86 7.09 14.68
N ALA A 147 -11.93 6.17 13.72
CA ALA A 147 -10.80 5.37 13.28
C ALA A 147 -9.68 6.23 12.66
N GLY A 148 -10.05 7.23 11.84
CA GLY A 148 -9.08 8.14 11.23
C GLY A 148 -8.36 9.02 12.26
N ALA A 149 -9.13 9.62 13.19
CA ALA A 149 -8.57 10.46 14.26
C ALA A 149 -7.61 9.66 15.14
N VAL A 150 -8.02 8.48 15.63
CA VAL A 150 -7.17 7.59 16.43
C VAL A 150 -5.89 7.23 15.68
N LEU A 151 -5.99 6.83 14.41
CA LEU A 151 -4.81 6.48 13.60
C LEU A 151 -3.86 7.67 13.42
N SER A 152 -4.39 8.88 13.24
CA SER A 152 -3.59 10.09 13.03
C SER A 152 -2.87 10.58 14.29
N SER A 153 -3.38 10.26 15.48
CA SER A 153 -2.82 10.69 16.76
C SER A 153 -2.15 9.55 17.56
N HIS A 154 -2.02 8.36 16.98
CA HIS A 154 -1.47 7.21 17.67
C HIS A 154 0.04 7.35 17.87
N MET A 155 0.52 7.21 19.11
CA MET A 155 1.92 7.47 19.45
C MET A 155 2.90 6.44 18.86
N ASP A 156 2.44 5.22 18.60
CA ASP A 156 3.24 4.15 17.97
C ASP A 156 3.08 4.08 16.44
N VAL A 157 2.59 5.14 15.80
CA VAL A 157 2.57 5.28 14.34
C VAL A 157 3.66 6.26 13.92
N ASP A 158 4.72 5.74 13.29
CA ASP A 158 5.93 6.51 12.95
C ASP A 158 5.70 7.52 11.82
N LYS A 159 4.73 7.26 10.94
CA LYS A 159 4.36 8.19 9.86
C LYS A 159 2.87 8.13 9.53
N VAL A 160 2.25 9.30 9.42
CA VAL A 160 0.88 9.43 8.91
C VAL A 160 0.91 9.94 7.47
N SER A 161 0.10 9.34 6.61
CA SER A 161 -0.10 9.75 5.22
C SER A 161 -1.59 9.88 4.94
N PRO A 162 -2.19 11.03 5.27
CA PRO A 162 -3.58 11.30 4.94
C PRO A 162 -3.68 11.68 3.45
N ASN A 163 -4.89 11.66 2.92
CA ASN A 163 -5.19 12.40 1.71
C ASN A 163 -5.30 13.90 2.06
N PRO A 164 -4.86 14.84 1.19
CA PRO A 164 -5.22 16.24 1.34
C PRO A 164 -6.74 16.46 1.30
#